data_AF-A0A6G7C115-F1
#
_entry.id   AF-A0A6G7C115-F1
#
_cell.length_a   1.000
_cell.length_b   1.000
_cell.length_c   1.000
_cell.angle_alpha   90.00
_cell.angle_beta   90.00
_cell.angle_gamma   90.00
#
_symmetry.space_group_name_H-M   'P 1'
#
loop_
_entity.id
_entity.type
_entity.pdbx_description
1 polymer ?
#
loop_
_entity_poly.entity_id
_entity_poly.type
_entity_poly.pdbx_seq_one_letter_code
_entity_poly.pdbx_strand_id
1 'polypeptide(L)'
;MKKLMLSLALSGLMLTGFAQEKEDLKSDTKEMSAPINRHSKDRKHDGLKNKNPEELAKIKTDRMDQKLKFTDQQRKEVYAFHLKQAQDHKKIAAERKLYREKMRRQRAADHKKMMALLTPEQQKTLKDSYAENHKMHKEHWRKDRQMRKGDFQKGVNEKAVDAEAKTT
;
A
#
# COMPACT_ATOMS: atom_id res chain seq x y z
N MET A 1 10.01 -45.28 -37.97
CA MET A 1 10.93 -46.37 -37.57
C MET A 1 11.42 -46.10 -36.16
N LYS A 2 11.05 -46.96 -35.20
CA LYS A 2 11.74 -47.10 -33.92
C LYS A 2 12.84 -48.13 -34.12
N LYS A 3 14.04 -47.89 -33.58
CA LYS A 3 15.05 -48.85 -33.10
C LYS A 3 16.29 -48.04 -32.65
N LEU A 4 16.65 -48.09 -31.36
CA LEU A 4 17.83 -48.81 -30.79
C LEU A 4 19.12 -47.98 -30.98
N MET A 5 20.04 -47.77 -30.05
CA MET A 5 20.37 -48.27 -28.70
C MET A 5 21.42 -47.27 -28.15
N LEU A 6 21.32 -46.83 -26.90
CA LEU A 6 22.21 -47.23 -25.79
C LEU A 6 23.73 -47.12 -26.09
N SER A 7 24.38 -46.10 -25.53
CA SER A 7 25.73 -46.29 -25.00
C SER A 7 25.94 -45.44 -23.74
N LEU A 8 26.30 -46.16 -22.69
CA LEU A 8 26.67 -45.70 -21.37
C LEU A 8 28.12 -45.23 -21.44
N ALA A 9 28.39 -43.97 -21.14
CA ALA A 9 29.74 -43.49 -20.82
C ALA A 9 29.69 -42.74 -19.48
N LEU A 10 29.75 -43.53 -18.41
CA LEU A 10 30.27 -43.06 -17.13
C LEU A 10 31.75 -42.76 -17.32
N SER A 11 32.12 -41.49 -17.47
CA SER A 11 33.48 -41.03 -17.19
C SER A 11 33.50 -39.51 -17.12
N GLY A 12 33.93 -38.97 -15.98
CA GLY A 12 34.34 -37.57 -15.89
C GLY A 12 33.44 -36.72 -15.01
N LEU A 13 33.46 -37.02 -13.71
CA LEU A 13 33.13 -36.07 -12.66
C LEU A 13 34.19 -34.96 -12.69
N MET A 14 34.08 -34.01 -13.62
CA MET A 14 34.86 -32.78 -13.61
C MET A 14 34.04 -31.74 -12.85
N LEU A 15 34.28 -31.75 -11.55
CA LEU A 15 33.89 -30.71 -10.60
C LEU A 15 34.73 -29.44 -10.87
N THR A 16 34.58 -28.83 -12.04
CA THR A 16 35.11 -27.47 -12.27
C THR A 16 34.02 -26.51 -11.87
N GLY A 17 34.16 -25.96 -10.66
CA GLY A 17 33.33 -24.91 -10.12
C GLY A 17 33.33 -23.70 -11.05
N PHE A 18 32.36 -23.67 -11.97
CA PHE A 18 31.71 -22.41 -12.26
C PHE A 18 30.98 -22.06 -10.99
N ALA A 19 31.65 -21.23 -10.19
CA ALA A 19 30.98 -20.33 -9.28
C ALA A 19 29.84 -19.71 -10.07
N GLN A 20 28.65 -20.29 -9.90
CA GLN A 20 27.42 -19.54 -9.97
C GLN A 20 27.57 -18.53 -8.84
N GLU A 21 28.27 -17.45 -9.17
CA GLU A 21 28.18 -16.19 -8.50
C GLU A 21 26.70 -15.86 -8.61
N LYS A 22 25.97 -16.35 -7.60
CA LYS A 22 24.90 -15.57 -7.02
C LYS A 22 25.60 -14.26 -6.69
N GLU A 23 25.61 -13.37 -7.67
CA GLU A 23 25.22 -11.99 -7.47
C GLU A 23 23.93 -12.09 -6.69
N ASP A 24 24.13 -12.27 -5.38
CA ASP A 24 23.34 -11.71 -4.34
C ASP A 24 23.14 -10.27 -4.79
N LEU A 25 22.10 -10.05 -5.59
CA LEU A 25 21.21 -8.92 -5.48
C LEU A 25 20.68 -8.94 -4.04
N LYS A 26 21.59 -8.77 -3.07
CA LYS A 26 21.38 -8.04 -1.85
C LYS A 26 20.92 -6.71 -2.37
N SER A 27 19.61 -6.66 -2.47
CA SER A 27 18.88 -5.48 -2.78
C SER A 27 19.31 -4.46 -1.73
N ASP A 28 20.18 -3.54 -2.09
CA ASP A 28 20.48 -2.30 -1.35
C ASP A 28 19.20 -1.45 -1.15
N THR A 29 18.04 -1.94 -1.56
CA THR A 29 16.73 -1.47 -1.10
C THR A 29 16.45 -1.79 0.37
N LYS A 30 17.27 -2.57 1.08
CA LYS A 30 17.06 -2.85 2.52
C LYS A 30 17.37 -1.64 3.41
N GLU A 31 18.15 -0.67 2.94
CA GLU A 31 18.44 0.56 3.71
C GLU A 31 17.58 1.77 3.31
N MET A 32 16.77 1.66 2.26
CA MET A 32 15.81 2.71 1.86
C MET A 32 14.42 2.54 2.49
N SER A 33 14.19 1.48 3.27
CA SER A 33 13.00 1.42 4.12
C SER A 33 13.27 2.22 5.39
N ALA A 34 13.19 3.54 5.29
CA ALA A 34 12.96 4.39 6.46
C ALA A 34 11.90 3.71 7.34
N PRO A 35 12.03 3.68 8.68
CA PRO A 35 11.03 3.05 9.53
C PRO A 35 9.70 3.72 9.23
N ILE A 36 8.84 3.02 8.49
CA ILE A 36 7.49 3.45 8.20
C ILE A 36 6.88 3.59 9.59
N ASN A 37 6.70 4.84 10.01
CA ASN A 37 6.09 5.21 11.28
C ASN A 37 4.94 4.25 11.55
N ARG A 38 5.11 3.36 12.53
CA ARG A 38 4.13 2.36 12.95
C ARG A 38 2.90 3.00 13.63
N HIS A 39 2.69 4.31 13.47
CA HIS A 39 1.55 5.07 13.98
C HIS A 39 0.30 5.02 13.08
N SER A 40 0.06 3.87 12.46
CA SER A 40 -1.23 3.56 11.82
C SER A 40 -1.74 2.16 12.18
N LYS A 41 -1.34 1.61 13.33
CA LYS A 41 -1.98 0.40 13.87
C LYS A 41 -3.20 0.70 14.75
N ASP A 42 -3.30 1.91 15.31
CA ASP A 42 -4.38 2.29 16.24
C ASP A 42 -5.49 3.18 15.67
N ARG A 43 -5.45 3.54 14.39
CA ARG A 43 -6.66 4.10 13.78
C ARG A 43 -7.63 2.95 13.60
N LYS A 44 -8.74 2.97 14.35
CA LYS A 44 -9.92 2.07 14.30
C LYS A 44 -10.54 1.82 12.89
N HIS A 45 -9.83 2.16 11.81
CA HIS A 45 -10.13 1.88 10.43
C HIS A 45 -9.63 0.52 9.92
N ASP A 46 -8.80 -0.22 10.66
CA ASP A 46 -8.31 -1.54 10.22
C ASP A 46 -9.31 -2.69 10.43
N GLY A 47 -10.25 -2.53 11.38
CA GLY A 47 -11.21 -3.59 11.73
C GLY A 47 -12.11 -4.05 10.58
N LEU A 48 -12.22 -3.26 9.50
CA LEU A 48 -13.03 -3.59 8.32
C LEU A 48 -12.18 -3.99 7.10
N LYS A 49 -10.86 -3.80 7.11
CA LYS A 49 -10.02 -3.97 5.91
C LYS A 49 -9.71 -5.43 5.57
N ASN A 50 -9.71 -6.31 6.57
CA ASN A 50 -9.36 -7.73 6.42
C ASN A 50 -10.58 -8.67 6.51
N LYS A 51 -11.79 -8.11 6.55
CA LYS A 51 -13.03 -8.89 6.69
C LYS A 51 -13.52 -9.41 5.35
N ASN A 52 -14.18 -10.57 5.38
CA ASN A 52 -14.93 -11.09 4.23
C ASN A 52 -16.07 -10.10 3.86
N PRO A 53 -16.39 -9.90 2.56
CA PRO A 53 -17.58 -9.19 2.11
C PRO A 53 -18.87 -9.43 2.91
N GLU A 54 -19.14 -10.67 3.32
CA GLU A 54 -20.33 -11.03 4.11
C GLU A 54 -20.29 -10.45 5.53
N GLU A 55 -19.16 -10.59 6.22
CA GLU A 55 -18.97 -9.97 7.53
C GLU A 55 -19.05 -8.44 7.45
N LEU A 56 -18.49 -7.87 6.38
CA LEU A 56 -18.53 -6.43 6.15
C LEU A 56 -19.97 -5.95 5.92
N ALA A 57 -20.75 -6.70 5.15
CA ALA A 57 -22.16 -6.43 4.94
C ALA A 57 -22.94 -6.49 6.24
N LYS A 58 -22.75 -7.56 7.03
CA LYS A 58 -23.39 -7.73 8.34
C LYS A 58 -23.08 -6.57 9.28
N ILE A 59 -21.80 -6.22 9.46
CA ILE A 59 -21.39 -5.11 10.34
C ILE A 59 -22.00 -3.78 9.91
N LYS A 60 -22.07 -3.52 8.60
CA LYS A 60 -22.68 -2.30 8.07
C LYS A 60 -24.18 -2.27 8.31
N THR A 61 -24.87 -3.37 8.02
CA THR A 61 -26.31 -3.52 8.27
C THR A 61 -26.60 -3.36 9.75
N ASP A 62 -25.87 -4.04 10.64
CA ASP A 62 -26.09 -4.00 12.08
C ASP A 62 -25.86 -2.58 12.65
N ARG A 63 -24.84 -1.86 12.18
CA ARG A 63 -24.63 -0.46 12.58
C ARG A 63 -25.72 0.48 12.12
N MET A 64 -26.29 0.26 10.93
CA MET A 64 -27.39 1.06 10.42
C MET A 64 -28.68 0.74 11.16
N ASP A 65 -28.93 -0.55 11.40
CA ASP A 65 -30.06 -1.05 12.14
C ASP A 65 -30.09 -0.55 13.59
N GLN A 66 -28.95 -0.50 14.28
CA GLN A 66 -28.86 0.09 15.63
C GLN A 66 -29.37 1.54 15.70
N LYS A 67 -29.24 2.30 14.60
CA LYS A 67 -29.65 3.71 14.55
C LYS A 67 -31.06 3.90 14.00
N LEU A 68 -31.44 3.08 13.03
CA LEU A 68 -32.65 3.26 12.23
C LEU A 68 -33.76 2.24 12.55
N LYS A 69 -33.44 1.18 13.32
CA LYS A 69 -34.34 0.11 13.75
C LYS A 69 -35.15 -0.47 12.58
N PHE A 70 -34.49 -1.23 11.71
CA PHE A 70 -35.12 -1.78 10.51
C PHE A 70 -36.14 -2.87 10.84
N THR A 71 -37.17 -2.97 9.97
CA THR A 71 -37.99 -4.18 9.91
C THR A 71 -37.18 -5.35 9.33
N ASP A 72 -37.64 -6.58 9.52
CA ASP A 72 -36.94 -7.76 9.03
C ASP A 72 -36.77 -7.77 7.51
N GLN A 73 -37.77 -7.27 6.79
CA GLN A 73 -37.71 -7.16 5.33
C GLN A 73 -36.67 -6.11 4.90
N GLN A 74 -36.69 -4.93 5.52
CA GLN A 74 -35.71 -3.87 5.25
C GLN A 74 -34.28 -4.33 5.59
N ARG A 75 -34.09 -5.05 6.70
CA ARG A 75 -32.78 -5.59 7.09
C ARG A 75 -32.21 -6.53 6.01
N LYS A 76 -33.05 -7.40 5.43
CA LYS A 76 -32.64 -8.32 4.35
C LYS A 76 -32.22 -7.56 3.10
N GLU A 77 -33.00 -6.57 2.68
CA GLU A 77 -32.71 -5.74 1.51
C GLU A 77 -31.43 -4.92 1.69
N VAL A 78 -31.25 -4.27 2.85
CA VAL A 78 -30.05 -3.50 3.18
C VAL A 78 -28.81 -4.39 3.26
N TYR A 79 -28.94 -5.59 3.83
CA TYR A 79 -27.85 -6.58 3.83
C TYR A 79 -27.43 -6.98 2.41
N ALA A 80 -28.39 -7.31 1.55
CA ALA A 80 -28.10 -7.66 0.15
C ALA A 80 -27.41 -6.52 -0.59
N PHE A 81 -27.84 -5.27 -0.37
CA PHE A 81 -27.19 -4.08 -0.93
C PHE A 81 -25.73 -3.96 -0.46
N HIS A 82 -25.47 -4.08 0.84
CA HIS A 82 -24.11 -3.99 1.37
C HIS A 82 -23.20 -5.15 0.95
N LEU A 83 -23.77 -6.34 0.77
CA LEU A 83 -23.03 -7.51 0.25
C LEU A 83 -22.55 -7.25 -1.17
N LYS A 84 -23.43 -6.79 -2.06
CA LYS A 84 -23.07 -6.43 -3.43
C LYS A 84 -21.97 -5.36 -3.45
N GLN A 85 -22.14 -4.29 -2.67
CA GLN A 85 -21.14 -3.23 -2.58
C GLN A 85 -19.77 -3.76 -2.10
N ALA A 86 -19.76 -4.64 -1.10
CA ALA A 86 -18.54 -5.23 -0.56
C ALA A 86 -17.83 -6.14 -1.58
N GLN A 87 -18.59 -6.91 -2.36
CA GLN A 87 -18.06 -7.73 -3.44
C GLN A 87 -17.46 -6.87 -4.57
N ASP A 88 -18.15 -5.81 -4.99
CA ASP A 88 -17.67 -4.89 -6.02
C ASP A 88 -16.38 -4.18 -5.58
N HIS A 89 -16.33 -3.74 -4.32
CA HIS A 89 -15.11 -3.17 -3.75
C HIS A 89 -13.94 -4.17 -3.73
N LYS A 90 -14.20 -5.45 -3.45
CA LYS A 90 -13.16 -6.51 -3.47
C LYS A 90 -12.60 -6.70 -4.88
N LYS A 91 -13.45 -6.70 -5.90
CA LYS A 91 -13.04 -6.79 -7.32
C LYS A 91 -12.17 -5.59 -7.72
N ILE A 92 -12.67 -4.38 -7.49
CA ILE A 92 -11.94 -3.14 -7.79
C ILE A 92 -10.61 -3.08 -7.03
N ALA A 93 -10.57 -3.54 -5.78
CA ALA A 93 -9.33 -3.58 -5.00
C ALA A 93 -8.29 -4.53 -5.60
N ALA A 94 -8.72 -5.71 -6.10
CA ALA A 94 -7.85 -6.65 -6.78
C ALA A 94 -7.30 -6.07 -8.09
N GLU A 95 -8.16 -5.47 -8.92
CA GLU A 95 -7.76 -4.80 -10.17
C GLU A 95 -6.74 -3.68 -9.91
N ARG A 96 -7.02 -2.82 -8.92
CA ARG A 96 -6.10 -1.75 -8.51
C ARG A 96 -4.78 -2.29 -7.98
N LYS A 97 -4.75 -3.47 -7.36
CA LYS A 97 -3.50 -4.10 -6.91
C LYS A 97 -2.65 -4.51 -8.11
N LEU A 98 -3.24 -5.21 -9.07
CA LEU A 98 -2.57 -5.62 -10.30
C LEU A 98 -2.07 -4.42 -11.12
N TYR A 99 -2.91 -3.39 -11.28
CA TYR A 99 -2.52 -2.15 -11.96
C TYR A 99 -1.35 -1.46 -11.26
N ARG A 100 -1.38 -1.35 -9.92
CA ARG A 100 -0.26 -0.77 -9.16
C ARG A 100 1.02 -1.57 -9.33
N GLU A 101 0.95 -2.90 -9.37
CA GLU A 101 2.10 -3.75 -9.64
C GLU A 101 2.68 -3.54 -11.04
N LYS A 102 1.82 -3.49 -12.07
CA LYS A 102 2.23 -3.18 -13.44
C LYS A 102 2.95 -1.82 -13.51
N MET A 103 2.35 -0.78 -12.94
CA MET A 103 2.94 0.56 -12.95
C MET A 103 4.25 0.64 -12.14
N ARG A 104 4.39 -0.12 -11.04
CA ARG A 104 5.67 -0.20 -10.31
C ARG A 104 6.77 -0.81 -11.17
N ARG A 105 6.48 -1.91 -11.86
CA ARG A 105 7.45 -2.55 -12.77
C ARG A 105 7.84 -1.63 -13.92
N GLN A 106 6.87 -0.97 -14.54
CA GLN A 106 7.13 -0.02 -15.62
C GLN A 106 8.02 1.13 -15.16
N ARG A 107 7.71 1.78 -14.03
CA ARG A 107 8.55 2.85 -13.48
C ARG A 107 9.98 2.40 -13.19
N ALA A 108 10.15 1.20 -12.63
CA ALA A 108 11.47 0.65 -12.37
C ALA A 108 12.26 0.40 -13.66
N ALA A 109 11.60 -0.14 -14.69
CA ALA A 109 12.22 -0.36 -16.00
C ALA A 109 12.60 0.96 -16.68
N ASP A 110 11.71 1.94 -16.69
CA ASP A 110 11.96 3.26 -17.28
C ASP A 110 13.08 3.99 -16.54
N HIS A 111 13.10 3.91 -15.20
CA HIS A 111 14.19 4.45 -14.39
C HIS A 111 15.54 3.77 -14.70
N LYS A 112 15.56 2.45 -14.87
CA LYS A 112 16.79 1.73 -15.26
C LYS A 112 17.29 2.18 -16.64
N LYS A 113 16.38 2.32 -17.61
CA LYS A 113 16.71 2.85 -18.95
C LYS A 113 17.28 4.26 -18.88
N MET A 114 16.64 5.15 -18.11
CA MET A 114 17.12 6.52 -17.91
C MET A 114 18.54 6.52 -17.32
N MET A 115 18.79 5.75 -16.25
CA MET A 115 20.10 5.70 -15.62
C MET A 115 21.19 5.20 -16.56
N ALA A 116 20.88 4.24 -17.44
CA ALA A 116 21.83 3.73 -18.43
C ALA A 116 22.26 4.77 -19.49
N LEU A 117 21.47 5.84 -19.70
CA LEU A 117 21.78 6.91 -20.65
C LEU A 117 22.65 8.04 -20.04
N LEU A 118 22.80 8.06 -18.72
CA LEU A 118 23.44 9.16 -18.00
C LEU A 118 24.88 8.83 -17.62
N THR A 119 25.73 9.85 -17.58
CA THR A 119 27.09 9.72 -17.03
C THR A 119 27.05 9.45 -15.52
N PRO A 120 28.09 8.86 -14.90
CA PRO A 120 28.11 8.58 -13.46
C PRO A 120 27.86 9.82 -12.59
N GLU A 121 28.40 10.97 -12.99
CA GLU A 121 28.19 12.24 -12.30
C GLU A 121 26.73 12.71 -12.39
N GLN A 122 26.11 12.62 -13.58
CA GLN A 122 24.71 12.95 -13.78
C GLN A 122 23.77 12.02 -13.00
N GLN A 123 24.10 10.73 -12.93
CA GLN A 123 23.35 9.76 -12.13
C GLN A 123 23.38 10.12 -10.64
N LYS A 124 24.54 10.56 -10.12
CA LYS A 124 24.68 10.99 -8.72
C LYS A 124 23.80 12.21 -8.44
N THR A 125 23.91 13.25 -9.26
CA THR A 125 23.08 14.46 -9.15
C THR A 125 21.58 14.14 -9.20
N LEU A 126 21.17 13.25 -10.10
CA LEU A 126 19.77 12.83 -10.22
C LEU A 126 19.29 12.07 -8.98
N LYS A 127 20.09 11.14 -8.44
CA LYS A 127 19.77 10.44 -7.18
C LYS A 127 19.64 11.41 -6.00
N ASP A 128 20.56 12.36 -5.88
CA ASP A 128 20.53 13.36 -4.81
C ASP A 128 19.28 14.24 -4.92
N SER A 129 18.91 14.66 -6.14
CA SER A 129 17.66 15.41 -6.38
C SER A 129 16.41 14.62 -5.96
N TYR A 130 16.38 13.30 -6.17
CA TYR A 130 15.26 12.47 -5.71
C TYR A 130 15.19 12.38 -4.20
N ALA A 131 16.34 12.26 -3.53
CA ALA A 131 16.42 12.23 -2.07
C ALA A 131 15.95 13.55 -1.44
N GLU A 132 16.39 14.69 -1.99
CA GLU A 132 15.97 16.01 -1.53
C GLU A 132 14.48 16.25 -1.79
N ASN A 133 13.97 15.94 -2.98
CA ASN A 133 12.53 16.01 -3.27
C ASN A 133 11.70 15.16 -2.30
N HIS A 134 12.19 13.97 -1.94
CA HIS A 134 11.52 13.12 -0.95
C HIS A 134 11.49 13.76 0.44
N LYS A 135 12.60 14.37 0.88
CA LYS A 135 12.67 15.09 2.17
C LYS A 135 11.73 16.30 2.18
N MET A 136 11.78 17.14 1.15
CA MET A 136 10.94 18.32 1.01
C MET A 136 9.46 17.94 1.02
N HIS A 137 9.06 16.94 0.24
CA HIS A 137 7.68 16.48 0.23
C HIS A 137 7.21 15.99 1.61
N LYS A 138 8.07 15.25 2.32
CA LYS A 138 7.79 14.79 3.69
C LYS A 138 7.66 15.96 4.66
N GLU A 139 8.49 16.98 4.53
CA GLU A 139 8.45 18.19 5.35
C GLU A 139 7.17 19.00 5.10
N HIS A 140 6.85 19.27 3.84
CA HIS A 140 5.59 19.93 3.46
C HIS A 140 4.39 19.21 4.05
N TRP A 141 4.32 17.88 3.90
CA TRP A 141 3.23 17.10 4.46
C TRP A 141 3.18 17.14 6.00
N ARG A 142 4.33 17.24 6.68
CA ARG A 142 4.38 17.44 8.14
C ARG A 142 3.84 18.82 8.53
N LYS A 143 4.24 19.87 7.82
CA LYS A 143 3.78 21.25 8.04
C LYS A 143 2.27 21.34 7.82
N ASP A 144 1.75 20.85 6.70
CA ASP A 144 0.31 20.85 6.38
C ASP A 144 -0.50 20.14 7.47
N ARG A 145 0.02 19.01 7.97
CA ARG A 145 -0.61 18.28 9.06
C ARG A 145 -0.59 19.08 10.37
N GLN A 146 0.48 19.80 10.66
CA GLN A 146 0.59 20.62 11.87
C GLN A 146 -0.38 21.80 11.81
N MET A 147 -0.46 22.49 10.68
CA MET A 147 -1.42 23.57 10.43
C MET A 147 -2.86 23.08 10.63
N ARG A 148 -3.24 21.96 9.99
CA ARG A 148 -4.57 21.36 10.16
C ARG A 148 -4.90 20.97 11.60
N LYS A 149 -3.89 20.61 12.42
CA LYS A 149 -4.09 20.34 13.84
C LYS A 149 -4.28 21.63 14.65
N GLY A 150 -3.51 22.67 14.32
CA GLY A 150 -3.64 23.99 14.93
C GLY A 150 -5.01 24.61 14.65
N ASP A 151 -5.48 24.55 13.40
CA ASP A 151 -6.81 25.05 13.00
C ASP A 151 -7.94 24.31 13.76
N PHE A 152 -7.80 23.00 13.93
CA PHE A 152 -8.74 22.21 14.70
C PHE A 152 -8.75 22.60 16.19
N GLN A 153 -7.59 22.82 16.80
CA GLN A 153 -7.50 23.24 18.20
C GLN A 153 -8.04 24.66 18.41
N LYS A 154 -7.77 25.58 17.48
CA LYS A 154 -8.31 26.94 17.51
C LYS A 154 -9.84 26.93 17.43
N GLY A 155 -10.42 26.16 16.51
CA GLY A 155 -11.87 26.03 16.39
C GLY A 155 -12.55 25.29 17.56
N VAL A 156 -11.82 24.49 18.34
CA VAL A 156 -12.34 23.91 19.60
C VAL A 156 -12.34 24.96 20.72
N ASN A 157 -11.27 25.75 20.82
CA ASN A 157 -11.17 26.81 21.82
C ASN A 157 -12.18 27.94 21.58
N GLU A 158 -12.37 28.38 20.33
CA GLU A 158 -13.39 29.38 19.97
C GLU A 158 -14.81 28.90 20.33
N LYS A 159 -15.13 27.63 20.08
CA LYS A 159 -16.41 27.03 20.48
C LYS A 159 -16.58 26.90 21.99
N ALA A 160 -15.50 26.72 22.74
CA ALA A 160 -15.55 26.69 24.21
C ALA A 160 -15.82 28.09 24.77
N VAL A 161 -15.13 29.11 24.24
CA VAL A 161 -15.35 30.52 24.61
C VAL A 161 -16.77 30.99 24.26
N ASP A 162 -17.28 30.63 23.08
CA ASP A 162 -18.64 30.95 22.67
C ASP A 162 -19.72 30.20 23.48
N ALA A 163 -19.39 29.03 24.02
CA ALA A 163 -20.29 28.28 24.89
C ALA A 163 -20.33 28.86 26.30
N GLU A 164 -19.18 29.28 26.84
CA GLU A 164 -19.07 29.95 28.14
C GLU A 164 -19.77 31.32 28.13
N ALA A 165 -19.62 32.10 27.05
CA ALA A 165 -20.27 33.40 26.87
C ALA A 165 -21.80 33.33 26.72
N LYS A 166 -22.37 32.16 26.41
CA LYS A 166 -23.83 31.93 26.33
C LYS A 166 -24.45 31.43 27.64
N THR A 167 -23.62 31.12 28.64
CA THR A 167 -24.05 30.61 29.94
C THR A 167 -24.00 31.65 31.07
N THR A 168 -23.57 32.88 30.76
CA THR A 168 -23.64 34.09 31.60
C THR A 168 -24.64 35.08 31.03
#